data_AF-A0A954QK56-F1
#
_entry.id   AF-A0A954QK56-F1
#
_cell.length_a   1.000
_cell.length_b   1.000
_cell.length_c   1.000
_cell.angle_alpha   90.00
_cell.angle_beta   90.00
_cell.angle_gamma   90.00
#
_symmetry.space_group_name_H-M   'P 1'
#
loop_
_entity.id
_entity.type
_entity.pdbx_description
1 polymer ?
#
loop_
_entity_poly.entity_id
_entity_poly.type
_entity_poly.pdbx_seq_one_letter_code
_entity_poly.pdbx_strand_id
1 'polypeptide(L)'
;SYKRTQQDNAEIDRVVSHLLAERGHLSRVEPFSPLGYDERQFCSPGFDLPVGVLMRSRYGSFPEYHNSGDGLDFVTPQALADSAATVRQIVQILEENRTYVNLRPDGEPMLGRYGIYRAFGEADDRGRLQEAVMWLLNQANGTRDILTIAERAGLPFELLLQAAQLLTEHGLLALANQ
;
A
#
# COMPACT_ATOMS: atom_id res chain seq x y z
N SER A 1 1.91 -1.28 14.06
CA SER A 1 1.76 0.17 14.34
C SER A 1 2.70 0.99 13.48
N TYR A 2 2.33 2.23 13.19
CA TYR A 2 3.12 3.13 12.36
C TYR A 2 3.07 4.54 12.94
N LYS A 3 4.23 5.17 13.09
CA LYS A 3 4.34 6.60 13.35
C LYS A 3 4.62 7.28 12.02
N ARG A 4 3.78 8.24 11.66
CA ARG A 4 3.88 8.96 10.39
C ARG A 4 5.13 9.82 10.30
N THR A 5 5.49 10.17 9.07
CA THR A 5 6.47 11.22 8.76
C THR A 5 6.01 12.58 9.30
N GLN A 6 6.92 13.54 9.37
CA GLN A 6 6.59 14.91 9.78
C GLN A 6 5.60 15.60 8.83
N GLN A 7 5.62 15.24 7.54
CA GLN A 7 4.74 15.81 6.52
C GLN A 7 3.30 15.26 6.60
N ASP A 8 3.08 14.18 7.36
CA ASP A 8 1.78 13.53 7.65
C ASP A 8 1.02 12.98 6.42
N ASN A 9 1.51 13.23 5.20
CA ASN A 9 0.90 12.76 3.95
C ASN A 9 1.91 12.28 2.89
N ALA A 10 3.17 12.07 3.27
CA ALA A 10 4.18 11.61 2.33
C ALA A 10 3.76 10.26 1.71
N GLU A 11 4.31 9.91 0.54
CA GLU A 11 3.95 8.66 -0.15
C GLU A 11 4.07 7.44 0.79
N ILE A 12 5.15 7.37 1.58
CA ILE A 12 5.35 6.31 2.55
C ILE A 12 4.24 6.26 3.62
N ASP A 13 3.68 7.39 4.03
CA ASP A 13 2.57 7.42 4.99
C ASP A 13 1.31 6.81 4.40
N ARG A 14 1.04 7.11 3.12
CA ARG A 14 -0.09 6.57 2.37
C ARG A 14 0.05 5.06 2.22
N VAL A 15 1.20 4.59 1.75
CA VAL A 15 1.50 3.16 1.55
C VAL A 15 1.30 2.37 2.84
N VAL A 16 1.92 2.81 3.94
CA VAL A 16 1.83 2.09 5.20
C VAL A 16 0.43 2.17 5.80
N SER A 17 -0.24 3.32 5.70
CA SER A 17 -1.62 3.48 6.19
C SER A 17 -2.61 2.58 5.44
N HIS A 18 -2.47 2.48 4.12
CA HIS A 18 -3.28 1.59 3.26
C HIS A 18 -3.12 0.12 3.69
N LEU A 19 -1.88 -0.36 3.79
CA LEU A 19 -1.60 -1.74 4.24
C LEU A 19 -2.11 -2.04 5.65
N LEU A 20 -1.99 -1.08 6.57
CA LEU A 20 -2.45 -1.26 7.94
C LEU A 20 -3.98 -1.25 8.06
N ALA A 21 -4.68 -0.51 7.20
CA ALA A 21 -6.14 -0.50 7.15
C ALA A 21 -6.70 -1.87 6.72
N GLU A 22 -6.06 -2.55 5.76
CA GLU A 22 -6.43 -3.91 5.35
C GLU A 22 -6.30 -4.94 6.48
N ARG A 23 -5.34 -4.72 7.39
CA ARG A 23 -5.05 -5.63 8.53
C ARG A 23 -6.00 -5.42 9.73
N GLY A 24 -6.89 -4.44 9.68
CA GLY A 24 -7.94 -4.22 10.67
C GLY A 24 -7.48 -3.61 12.00
N HIS A 25 -8.31 -3.79 13.03
CA HIS A 25 -8.33 -3.02 14.29
C HIS A 25 -7.13 -3.21 15.23
N LEU A 26 -6.17 -4.08 14.90
CA LEU A 26 -4.94 -4.26 15.67
C LEU A 26 -3.84 -3.27 15.26
N SER A 27 -4.02 -2.59 14.13
CA SER A 27 -3.06 -1.63 13.61
C SER A 27 -3.32 -0.23 14.16
N ARG A 28 -2.29 0.42 14.72
CA ARG A 28 -2.34 1.82 15.14
C ARG A 28 -1.47 2.69 14.25
N VAL A 29 -2.05 3.78 13.72
CA VAL A 29 -1.30 4.86 13.06
C VAL A 29 -1.28 6.06 14.00
N GLU A 30 -0.10 6.60 14.24
CA GLU A 30 0.14 7.70 15.18
C GLU A 30 0.75 8.91 14.43
N PRO A 31 0.37 10.15 14.80
CA PRO A 31 0.97 11.33 14.22
C PRO A 31 2.45 11.45 14.61
N PHE A 32 3.20 12.21 13.81
CA PHE A 32 4.59 12.52 14.13
C PHE A 32 4.73 13.23 15.48
N SER A 33 5.85 12.97 16.14
CA SER A 33 6.35 13.74 17.28
C SER A 33 7.88 13.72 17.21
N PRO A 34 8.59 14.75 17.71
CA PRO A 34 10.05 14.74 17.71
C PRO A 34 10.66 13.83 18.81
N LEU A 35 9.82 13.01 19.48
CA LEU A 35 10.22 12.07 20.52
C LEU A 35 10.30 10.65 19.94
N GLY A 36 11.30 9.88 20.38
CA GLY A 36 11.54 8.53 19.89
C GLY A 36 12.98 8.34 19.42
N TYR A 37 13.13 7.82 18.21
CA TYR A 37 14.41 7.36 17.66
C TYR A 37 14.95 8.37 16.62
N ASP A 38 15.64 7.86 15.60
CA ASP A 38 16.39 8.64 14.62
C ASP A 38 15.50 9.40 13.62
N GLU A 39 14.20 9.10 13.54
CA GLU A 39 13.26 9.88 12.74
C GLU A 39 13.28 11.36 13.14
N ARG A 40 13.56 11.68 14.41
CA ARG A 40 13.71 13.06 14.87
C ARG A 40 14.91 13.79 14.26
N GLN A 41 15.96 13.05 13.87
CA GLN A 41 17.16 13.58 13.22
C GLN A 41 16.93 13.75 11.72
N PHE A 42 16.39 12.71 11.06
CA PHE A 42 16.08 12.74 9.62
C PHE A 42 15.01 13.76 9.27
N CYS A 43 14.02 13.97 10.14
CA CYS A 43 12.98 14.99 9.99
C CYS A 43 13.40 16.37 10.54
N SER A 44 14.64 16.55 11.00
CA SER A 44 15.07 17.86 11.50
C SER A 44 15.00 18.92 10.37
N PRO A 45 14.77 20.21 10.68
CA PRO A 45 14.49 21.23 9.66
C PRO A 45 15.56 21.40 8.58
N GLY A 46 16.79 20.97 8.82
CA GLY A 46 17.87 21.02 7.84
C GLY A 46 17.90 19.85 6.85
N PHE A 47 17.25 18.72 7.17
CA PHE A 47 17.18 17.53 6.31
C PHE A 47 15.77 17.31 5.75
N ASP A 48 14.73 17.50 6.56
CA ASP A 48 13.31 17.42 6.18
C ASP A 48 12.94 16.18 5.33
N LEU A 49 13.51 15.02 5.67
CA LEU A 49 13.25 13.77 4.95
C LEU A 49 11.94 13.10 5.42
N PRO A 50 11.17 12.46 4.51
CA PRO A 50 9.92 11.79 4.85
C PRO A 50 10.18 10.42 5.51
N VAL A 51 10.59 10.44 6.78
CA VAL A 51 10.92 9.22 7.55
C VAL A 51 9.89 8.96 8.64
N GLY A 52 9.19 7.84 8.52
CA GLY A 52 8.27 7.31 9.54
C GLY A 52 8.86 6.12 10.30
N VAL A 53 8.10 5.54 11.22
CA VAL A 53 8.55 4.39 12.03
C VAL A 53 7.50 3.28 11.99
N LEU A 54 7.83 2.16 11.34
CA LEU A 54 7.05 0.93 11.41
C LEU A 54 7.49 0.13 12.64
N MET A 55 6.54 -0.29 13.48
CA MET A 55 6.83 -1.02 14.71
C MET A 55 5.70 -1.99 15.06
N ARG A 56 6.01 -3.06 15.81
CA ARG A 56 4.99 -3.94 16.40
C ARG A 56 4.40 -3.29 17.65
N SER A 57 5.14 -3.40 18.76
CA SER A 57 4.88 -2.71 20.02
C SER A 57 5.58 -1.35 20.03
N ARG A 58 4.95 -0.34 20.64
CA ARG A 58 5.58 0.98 20.78
C ARG A 58 6.73 0.88 21.79
N TYR A 59 7.82 1.60 21.53
CA TYR A 59 8.92 1.69 22.49
C TYR A 59 8.45 2.19 23.85
N GLY A 60 8.97 1.59 24.92
CA GLY A 60 8.53 1.88 26.29
C GLY A 60 7.11 1.43 26.64
N SER A 61 6.40 0.71 25.76
CA SER A 61 5.02 0.24 26.02
C SER A 61 4.93 -1.22 26.45
N PHE A 62 6.06 -1.91 26.63
CA PHE A 62 6.11 -3.32 27.04
C PHE A 62 7.12 -3.54 28.18
N PRO A 63 6.86 -4.46 29.12
CA PRO A 63 7.66 -4.64 30.33
C PRO A 63 9.14 -4.98 30.10
N GLU A 64 9.44 -5.67 29.00
CA GLU A 64 10.78 -6.17 28.66
C GLU A 64 11.68 -5.05 28.09
N TYR A 65 11.12 -3.89 27.73
CA TYR A 65 11.86 -2.79 27.15
C TYR A 65 13.02 -2.33 28.05
N HIS A 66 14.23 -2.29 27.50
CA HIS A 66 15.47 -1.89 28.18
C HIS A 66 15.86 -2.76 29.40
N ASN A 67 15.47 -4.04 29.43
CA ASN A 67 16.01 -5.00 30.40
C ASN A 67 16.30 -6.36 29.76
N SER A 68 16.85 -7.28 30.55
CA SER A 68 17.25 -8.61 30.09
C SER A 68 16.08 -9.50 29.64
N GLY A 69 14.83 -9.08 29.86
CA GLY A 69 13.64 -9.76 29.34
C GLY A 69 13.46 -9.61 27.82
N ASP A 70 14.09 -8.62 27.18
CA ASP A 70 14.08 -8.45 25.72
C ASP A 70 15.06 -9.45 25.07
N GLY A 71 14.67 -10.72 25.07
CA GLY A 71 15.46 -11.85 24.59
C GLY A 71 14.69 -12.77 23.65
N LEU A 72 15.29 -13.92 23.32
CA LEU A 72 14.71 -14.89 22.36
C LEU A 72 13.44 -15.57 22.85
N ASP A 73 13.16 -15.54 24.15
CA ASP A 73 11.90 -16.04 24.71
C ASP A 73 10.73 -15.06 24.50
N PHE A 74 11.02 -13.77 24.31
CA PHE A 74 10.03 -12.73 24.02
C PHE A 74 9.77 -12.58 22.52
N VAL A 75 10.83 -12.64 21.70
CA VAL A 75 10.74 -12.48 20.24
C VAL A 75 10.27 -13.78 19.58
N THR A 76 9.19 -13.72 18.80
CA THR A 76 8.67 -14.90 18.09
C THR A 76 9.04 -14.92 16.61
N PRO A 77 9.40 -16.09 16.03
CA PRO A 77 9.65 -16.21 14.60
C PRO A 77 8.48 -15.74 13.72
N GLN A 78 7.24 -15.97 14.17
CA GLN A 78 6.03 -15.56 13.47
C GLN A 78 5.91 -14.03 13.41
N ALA A 79 6.22 -13.33 14.49
CA ALA A 79 6.22 -11.86 14.54
C ALA A 79 7.30 -11.26 13.62
N LEU A 80 8.47 -11.89 13.56
CA LEU A 80 9.55 -11.47 12.65
C LEU A 80 9.16 -11.68 11.19
N ALA A 81 8.63 -12.86 10.85
CA ALA A 81 8.19 -13.18 9.50
C ALA A 81 7.07 -12.23 9.01
N ASP A 82 6.09 -11.95 9.85
CA ASP A 82 5.01 -11.00 9.55
C ASP A 82 5.54 -9.57 9.32
N SER A 83 6.49 -9.12 10.15
CA SER A 83 7.10 -7.79 9.98
C SER A 83 7.93 -7.70 8.71
N ALA A 84 8.70 -8.74 8.39
CA ALA A 84 9.46 -8.82 7.14
C ALA A 84 8.55 -8.85 5.91
N ALA A 85 7.45 -9.62 5.96
CA ALA A 85 6.44 -9.64 4.90
C ALA A 85 5.79 -8.26 4.71
N THR A 86 5.50 -7.55 5.80
CA THR A 86 4.95 -6.19 5.76
C THR A 86 5.93 -5.22 5.09
N VAL A 87 7.21 -5.25 5.46
CA VAL A 87 8.24 -4.41 4.82
C VAL A 87 8.36 -4.73 3.33
N ARG A 88 8.32 -6.02 2.95
CA ARG A 88 8.33 -6.42 1.54
C ARG A 88 7.13 -5.85 0.77
N GLN A 89 5.93 -5.90 1.36
CA GLN A 89 4.73 -5.33 0.75
C GLN A 89 4.84 -3.81 0.59
N ILE A 90 5.38 -3.09 1.59
CA ILE A 90 5.63 -1.64 1.48
C ILE A 90 6.54 -1.34 0.29
N VAL A 91 7.68 -2.04 0.18
CA VAL A 91 8.62 -1.87 -0.94
C VAL A 91 7.95 -2.17 -2.26
N GLN A 92 7.18 -3.27 -2.35
CA GLN A 92 6.46 -3.62 -3.57
C GLN A 92 5.47 -2.53 -3.99
N ILE A 93 4.71 -1.95 -3.05
CA ILE A 93 3.78 -0.87 -3.38
C ILE A 93 4.55 0.35 -3.90
N LEU A 94 5.62 0.77 -3.23
CA LEU A 94 6.45 1.90 -3.70
C LEU A 94 7.01 1.65 -5.11
N GLU A 95 7.48 0.44 -5.36
CA GLU A 95 8.03 0.04 -6.66
C GLU A 95 6.97 -0.12 -7.75
N GLU A 96 5.70 -0.36 -7.42
CA GLU A 96 4.63 -0.63 -8.40
C GLU A 96 3.56 0.46 -8.45
N ASN A 97 3.64 1.49 -7.58
CA ASN A 97 2.68 2.60 -7.54
C ASN A 97 2.85 3.51 -8.76
N ARG A 98 2.31 3.06 -9.89
CA ARG A 98 2.40 3.72 -11.19
C ARG A 98 1.09 4.42 -11.54
N THR A 99 1.19 5.39 -12.44
CA THR A 99 0.03 6.08 -13.01
C THR A 99 -0.26 5.52 -14.40
N TYR A 100 -1.54 5.24 -14.66
CA TYR A 100 -2.00 4.69 -15.93
C TYR A 100 -2.97 5.64 -16.63
N VAL A 101 -3.07 5.49 -17.94
CA VAL A 101 -4.08 6.14 -18.78
C VAL A 101 -4.94 5.08 -19.50
N ASN A 102 -6.25 5.26 -19.44
CA ASN A 102 -7.21 4.46 -20.18
C ASN A 102 -7.19 4.83 -21.67
N LEU A 103 -6.95 3.83 -22.52
CA LEU A 103 -6.89 3.96 -23.98
C LEU A 103 -8.26 3.91 -24.66
N ARG A 104 -9.33 3.66 -23.90
CA ARG A 104 -10.73 3.66 -24.31
C ARG A 104 -11.56 4.47 -23.28
N PRO A 105 -11.37 5.80 -23.21
CA PRO A 105 -11.96 6.63 -22.15
C PRO A 105 -13.46 6.94 -22.36
N ASP A 106 -13.99 6.76 -23.56
CA ASP A 106 -15.38 7.08 -23.91
C ASP A 106 -16.38 6.01 -23.44
N GLY A 107 -16.49 5.85 -22.12
CA GLY A 107 -17.35 4.86 -21.47
C GLY A 107 -16.68 3.51 -21.23
N GLU A 108 -17.47 2.50 -20.82
CA GLU A 108 -16.95 1.16 -20.54
C GLU A 108 -16.71 0.39 -21.85
N PRO A 109 -15.49 -0.11 -22.12
CA PRO A 109 -15.24 -0.97 -23.27
C PRO A 109 -15.97 -2.32 -23.10
N MET A 110 -16.43 -2.91 -24.21
CA MET A 110 -17.04 -4.25 -24.20
C MET A 110 -15.98 -5.33 -23.89
N LEU A 111 -15.71 -5.57 -22.59
CA LEU A 111 -14.64 -6.44 -22.10
C LEU A 111 -14.68 -7.88 -22.66
N GLY A 112 -15.87 -8.37 -23.04
CA GLY A 112 -16.03 -9.68 -23.67
C GLY A 112 -15.25 -9.83 -24.99
N ARG A 113 -15.07 -8.74 -25.75
CA ARG A 113 -14.27 -8.76 -27.00
C ARG A 113 -12.77 -8.93 -26.75
N TYR A 114 -12.33 -8.62 -25.55
CA TYR A 114 -10.96 -8.75 -25.10
C TYR A 114 -10.71 -10.08 -24.38
N GLY A 115 -11.75 -10.90 -24.15
CA GLY A 115 -11.58 -12.17 -23.43
C GLY A 115 -11.29 -12.02 -21.93
N ILE A 116 -11.35 -10.81 -21.38
CA ILE A 116 -11.00 -10.48 -19.99
C ILE A 116 -11.80 -11.29 -18.96
N TYR A 117 -13.07 -11.55 -19.22
CA TYR A 117 -13.91 -12.37 -18.34
C TYR A 117 -13.39 -13.80 -18.12
N ARG A 118 -12.57 -14.33 -19.04
CA ARG A 118 -11.94 -15.65 -18.91
C ARG A 118 -10.71 -15.62 -18.00
N ALA A 119 -10.11 -14.45 -17.79
CA ALA A 119 -8.99 -14.26 -16.87
C ALA A 119 -9.44 -14.15 -15.40
N PHE A 120 -10.73 -13.90 -15.17
CA PHE A 120 -11.30 -13.91 -13.83
C PHE A 120 -11.37 -15.34 -13.30
N GLY A 121 -10.53 -15.65 -12.30
CA GLY A 121 -10.32 -16.96 -11.68
C GLY A 121 -11.52 -17.50 -10.88
N GLU A 122 -11.26 -17.95 -9.65
CA GLU A 122 -12.32 -18.50 -8.78
C GLU A 122 -13.44 -17.49 -8.50
N ALA A 123 -14.61 -17.99 -8.10
CA ALA A 123 -15.85 -17.22 -8.04
C ALA A 123 -15.78 -15.99 -7.11
N ASP A 124 -15.04 -16.06 -6.01
CA ASP A 124 -14.92 -14.95 -5.03
C ASP A 124 -13.99 -13.83 -5.53
N ASP A 125 -12.83 -14.21 -6.09
CA ASP A 125 -11.89 -13.25 -6.70
C ASP A 125 -12.44 -12.62 -7.97
N ARG A 126 -13.31 -13.31 -8.71
CA ARG A 126 -13.92 -12.78 -9.93
C ARG A 126 -14.69 -11.48 -9.68
N GLY A 127 -15.47 -11.40 -8.59
CA GLY A 127 -16.27 -10.20 -8.30
C GLY A 127 -15.38 -9.00 -7.99
N ARG A 128 -14.37 -9.19 -7.14
CA ARG A 128 -13.45 -8.14 -6.72
C ARG A 128 -12.53 -7.70 -7.85
N LEU A 129 -12.02 -8.64 -8.65
CA LEU A 129 -11.17 -8.31 -9.80
C LEU A 129 -11.95 -7.57 -10.88
N GLN A 130 -13.20 -7.94 -11.13
CA GLN A 130 -14.08 -7.19 -12.02
C GLN A 130 -14.30 -5.76 -11.49
N GLU A 131 -14.54 -5.59 -10.19
CA GLU A 131 -14.65 -4.27 -9.56
C GLU A 131 -13.37 -3.44 -9.74
N ALA A 132 -12.20 -4.04 -9.51
CA ALA A 132 -10.90 -3.39 -9.69
C ALA A 132 -10.67 -2.94 -11.15
N VAL A 133 -11.05 -3.77 -12.13
CA VAL A 133 -11.02 -3.42 -13.56
C VAL A 133 -11.90 -2.19 -13.84
N MET A 134 -13.11 -2.13 -13.29
CA MET A 134 -14.00 -0.98 -13.48
C MET A 134 -13.45 0.29 -12.87
N TRP A 135 -12.89 0.21 -11.65
CA TRP A 135 -12.23 1.33 -11.00
C TRP A 135 -11.08 1.89 -11.84
N LEU A 136 -10.22 1.02 -12.38
CA LEU A 136 -9.11 1.45 -13.23
C LEU A 136 -9.59 2.09 -14.53
N LEU A 137 -10.49 1.45 -15.28
CA LEU A 137 -11.01 2.01 -16.53
C LEU A 137 -11.67 3.37 -16.31
N ASN A 138 -12.32 3.56 -15.17
CA ASN A 138 -12.96 4.83 -14.83
C ASN A 138 -11.98 5.93 -14.36
N GLN A 139 -10.96 5.56 -13.56
CA GLN A 139 -10.12 6.55 -12.84
C GLN A 139 -8.73 6.76 -13.43
N ALA A 140 -8.23 5.84 -14.28
CA ALA A 140 -6.92 5.92 -14.93
C ALA A 140 -6.91 7.00 -16.02
N ASN A 141 -6.77 8.25 -15.60
CA ASN A 141 -6.78 9.43 -16.46
C ASN A 141 -5.38 10.03 -16.70
N GLY A 142 -4.32 9.32 -16.31
CA GLY A 142 -2.94 9.80 -16.40
C GLY A 142 -2.49 10.70 -15.24
N THR A 143 -3.31 10.92 -14.21
CA THR A 143 -2.95 11.77 -13.05
C THR A 143 -3.05 11.08 -11.69
N ARG A 144 -3.71 9.91 -11.63
CA ARG A 144 -3.90 9.15 -10.40
C ARG A 144 -3.05 7.89 -10.43
N ASP A 145 -2.22 7.73 -9.39
CA ASP A 145 -1.48 6.50 -9.15
C ASP A 145 -2.44 5.36 -8.72
N ILE A 146 -1.98 4.11 -8.85
CA ILE A 146 -2.77 2.93 -8.45
C ILE A 146 -3.19 3.04 -6.98
N LEU A 147 -2.31 3.49 -6.09
CA LEU A 147 -2.61 3.58 -4.66
C LEU A 147 -3.82 4.49 -4.38
N THR A 148 -3.90 5.63 -5.07
CA THR A 148 -5.04 6.57 -5.00
C THR A 148 -6.33 5.89 -5.43
N ILE A 149 -6.28 5.05 -6.46
CA ILE A 149 -7.46 4.32 -6.95
C ILE A 149 -7.84 3.23 -5.93
N ALA A 150 -6.87 2.51 -5.37
CA ALA A 150 -7.07 1.49 -4.34
C ALA A 150 -7.72 2.09 -3.07
N GLU A 151 -7.21 3.22 -2.59
CA GLU A 151 -7.75 3.97 -1.44
C GLU A 151 -9.21 4.39 -1.68
N ARG A 152 -9.54 4.89 -2.87
CA ARG A 152 -10.90 5.31 -3.23
C ARG A 152 -11.87 4.13 -3.38
N ALA A 153 -11.37 3.01 -3.90
CA ALA A 153 -12.14 1.80 -4.10
C ALA A 153 -12.36 1.02 -2.79
N GLY A 154 -11.52 1.24 -1.77
CA GLY A 154 -11.47 0.35 -0.60
C GLY A 154 -11.02 -1.06 -0.96
N LEU A 155 -10.20 -1.19 -2.01
CA LEU A 155 -9.72 -2.47 -2.54
C LEU A 155 -8.22 -2.64 -2.28
N PRO A 156 -7.72 -3.89 -2.18
CA PRO A 156 -6.30 -4.13 -1.99
C PRO A 156 -5.46 -3.64 -3.16
N PHE A 157 -4.30 -3.05 -2.86
CA PHE A 157 -3.38 -2.55 -3.89
C PHE A 157 -2.99 -3.65 -4.88
N GLU A 158 -2.70 -4.87 -4.37
CA GLU A 158 -2.30 -6.02 -5.18
C GLU A 158 -3.37 -6.40 -6.22
N LEU A 159 -4.65 -6.26 -5.86
CA LEU A 159 -5.77 -6.55 -6.76
C LEU A 159 -5.86 -5.52 -7.89
N LEU A 160 -5.64 -4.24 -7.58
CA LEU A 160 -5.59 -3.18 -8.60
C LEU A 160 -4.36 -3.34 -9.49
N LEU A 161 -3.22 -3.73 -8.95
CA LEU A 161 -2.02 -4.01 -9.74
C LEU A 161 -2.26 -5.16 -10.73
N GLN A 162 -2.87 -6.26 -10.27
CA GLN A 162 -3.25 -7.38 -11.15
C GLN A 162 -4.22 -6.92 -12.26
N ALA A 163 -5.23 -6.12 -11.92
CA ALA A 163 -6.16 -5.57 -12.91
C ALA A 163 -5.46 -4.62 -13.90
N ALA A 164 -4.50 -3.81 -13.45
CA ALA A 164 -3.74 -2.91 -14.30
C ALA A 164 -2.85 -3.67 -15.29
N GLN A 165 -2.19 -4.74 -14.84
CA GLN A 165 -1.41 -5.64 -15.68
C GLN A 165 -2.30 -6.30 -16.74
N LEU A 166 -3.43 -6.87 -16.32
CA LEU A 166 -4.40 -7.51 -17.22
C LEU A 166 -4.90 -6.53 -18.30
N LEU A 167 -5.28 -5.31 -17.91
CA LEU A 167 -5.76 -4.31 -18.86
C LEU A 167 -4.65 -3.80 -19.80
N THR A 168 -3.41 -3.74 -19.32
CA THR A 168 -2.24 -3.37 -20.13
C THR A 168 -1.95 -4.43 -21.19
N GLU A 169 -1.98 -5.72 -20.81
CA GLU A 169 -1.82 -6.85 -21.74
C GLU A 169 -2.86 -6.85 -22.86
N HIS A 170 -4.08 -6.38 -22.57
CA HIS A 170 -5.18 -6.29 -23.54
C HIS A 170 -5.24 -4.93 -24.27
N GLY A 171 -4.25 -4.05 -24.07
CA GLY A 171 -4.18 -2.75 -24.75
C GLY A 171 -5.30 -1.79 -24.36
N LEU A 172 -5.83 -1.90 -23.14
CA LEU A 172 -6.85 -1.02 -22.57
C LEU A 172 -6.25 0.04 -21.63
N LEU A 173 -5.11 -0.24 -21.02
CA LEU A 173 -4.32 0.74 -20.27
C LEU A 173 -2.91 0.88 -20.86
N ALA A 174 -2.29 2.02 -20.61
CA ALA A 174 -0.86 2.24 -20.77
C ALA A 174 -0.31 3.00 -19.56
N LEU A 175 0.99 2.89 -19.29
CA LEU A 175 1.66 3.79 -18.34
C LEU A 175 1.52 5.23 -18.85
N ALA A 176 1.18 6.14 -17.94
CA ALA A 176 1.23 7.56 -18.26
C ALA A 176 2.70 7.98 -18.46
N ASN A 177 2.96 8.76 -19.51
CA ASN A 177 4.28 9.37 -19.68
C ASN A 177 4.51 10.34 -18.50
N GLN A 178 5.60 10.14 -17.76
CA GLN A 178 6.06 11.07 -16.73
C GLN A 178 6.53 12.38 -17.35
#